data_AF-A0A7I4Z2Z0-F1
#
_entry.id   AF-A0A7I4Z2Z0-F1
#
_cell.length_a   1.000
_cell.length_b   1.000
_cell.length_c   1.000
_cell.angle_alpha   90.00
_cell.angle_beta   90.00
_cell.angle_gamma   90.00
#
_symmetry.space_group_name_H-M   'P 1'
#
loop_
_entity.id
_entity.type
_entity.pdbx_description
1 polymer ?
#
loop_
_entity_poly.entity_id
_entity_poly.type
_entity_poly.pdbx_seq_one_letter_code
_entity_poly.pdbx_strand_id
1 'polypeptide(L)'
;MLEVSKGVEANGINTLVKQHMNNGELECFAERLTELITTFQDVFVLSDKELLQMNLIEHGIDPGDTKAIKRRTKAGLKGARPELKSILNNLEEQKIIRKSASNWASQIVLIQKKDETLRLCVDCRVLNKHTKHILTPYLSRTLSFRA
;
A
#
# COMPACT_ATOMS: atom_id res chain seq x y z
N MET A 1 18.79 -15.69 -9.01
CA MET A 1 19.53 -15.36 -7.77
C MET A 1 18.80 -14.15 -7.19
N LEU A 2 17.92 -14.38 -6.22
CA LEU A 2 17.10 -13.33 -5.62
C LEU A 2 17.94 -12.71 -4.50
N GLU A 3 18.43 -11.49 -4.72
CA GLU A 3 18.96 -10.67 -3.65
C GLU A 3 17.77 -10.17 -2.82
N VAL A 4 17.53 -10.82 -1.69
CA VAL A 4 16.68 -10.30 -0.62
C VAL A 4 17.45 -9.13 -0.02
N SER A 5 17.02 -7.91 -0.36
CA SER A 5 17.55 -6.69 0.21
C SER A 5 17.49 -6.75 1.74
N LYS A 6 18.67 -6.69 2.37
CA LYS A 6 18.86 -6.68 3.83
C LYS A 6 18.41 -5.36 4.47
N GLY A 7 17.83 -5.52 5.67
CA GLY A 7 17.66 -4.49 6.72
C GLY A 7 16.27 -3.85 6.68
N VAL A 8 15.54 -3.59 7.78
CA VAL A 8 15.78 -3.36 9.22
C VAL A 8 14.35 -3.41 9.85
N GLU A 9 14.00 -3.87 11.05
CA GLU A 9 14.49 -3.57 12.41
C GLU A 9 14.12 -4.71 13.39
N ALA A 10 15.03 -5.67 13.63
CA ALA A 10 14.80 -6.82 14.53
C ALA A 10 14.49 -6.48 16.00
N ASN A 11 14.57 -5.20 16.34
CA ASN A 11 14.43 -4.70 17.68
C ASN A 11 13.00 -4.22 18.00
N GLY A 12 12.20 -3.84 17.00
CA GLY A 12 10.86 -3.26 17.23
C GLY A 12 9.87 -4.25 17.83
N ILE A 13 9.70 -5.42 17.19
CA ILE A 13 8.72 -6.42 17.65
C ILE A 13 9.14 -7.02 19.00
N ASN A 14 10.44 -7.32 19.15
CA ASN A 14 10.98 -7.86 20.40
C ASN A 14 10.84 -6.86 21.58
N THR A 15 10.91 -5.55 21.33
CA THR A 15 10.67 -4.53 22.35
C THR A 15 9.19 -4.47 22.75
N LEU A 16 8.27 -4.56 21.79
CA LEU A 16 6.83 -4.59 22.04
C LEU A 16 6.41 -5.84 22.83
N VAL A 17 6.96 -7.01 22.49
CA VAL A 17 6.70 -8.27 23.20
C VAL A 17 7.18 -8.18 24.65
N LYS A 18 8.40 -7.66 24.88
CA LYS A 18 8.94 -7.47 26.23
C LYS A 18 8.12 -6.49 27.08
N GLN A 19 7.57 -5.44 26.47
CA GLN A 19 6.71 -4.47 27.17
C GLN A 19 5.38 -5.08 27.65
N HIS A 20 4.84 -6.08 26.95
CA HIS A 20 3.52 -6.66 27.26
C HIS A 20 3.58 -8.02 27.99
N MET A 21 4.78 -8.62 28.13
CA MET A 21 4.98 -9.95 28.73
C MET A 21 5.42 -9.94 30.21
N ASN A 22 5.50 -8.78 30.87
CA ASN A 22 6.05 -8.64 32.23
C ASN A 22 5.13 -9.11 33.39
N ASN A 23 4.29 -10.11 33.17
CA ASN A 23 3.52 -10.76 34.24
C ASN A 23 4.15 -12.13 34.51
N GLY A 24 4.82 -12.27 35.66
CA GLY A 24 5.80 -13.31 36.02
C GLY A 24 5.36 -14.79 36.04
N GLU A 25 4.33 -15.20 35.29
CA GLU A 25 3.88 -16.60 35.19
C GLU A 25 4.20 -17.26 33.83
N LEU A 26 4.84 -16.57 32.87
CA LEU A 26 4.97 -17.06 31.49
C LEU A 26 6.39 -17.01 30.88
N GLU A 27 7.47 -17.12 31.66
CA GLU A 27 8.85 -17.03 31.13
C GLU A 27 9.15 -18.03 29.97
N CYS A 28 8.82 -19.30 30.13
CA CYS A 28 9.03 -20.33 29.09
C CYS A 28 8.18 -20.11 27.82
N PHE A 29 6.97 -19.58 27.98
CA PHE A 29 6.11 -19.23 26.85
C PHE A 29 6.58 -17.97 26.12
N ALA A 30 7.10 -16.99 26.88
CA ALA A 30 7.66 -15.76 26.35
C ALA A 30 8.90 -16.02 25.51
N GLU A 31 9.77 -16.95 25.91
CA GLU A 31 10.94 -17.38 25.11
C GLU A 31 10.51 -17.97 23.76
N ARG A 32 9.59 -18.93 23.76
CA ARG A 32 9.09 -19.59 22.54
C ARG A 32 8.38 -18.61 21.60
N LEU A 33 7.65 -17.64 22.15
CA LEU A 33 7.02 -16.58 21.34
C LEU A 33 8.04 -15.62 20.75
N THR A 34 9.05 -15.24 21.53
CA THR A 34 10.13 -14.36 21.05
C THR A 34 10.90 -15.02 19.91
N GLU A 35 11.17 -16.33 20.02
CA GLU A 35 11.81 -17.11 18.96
C GLU A 35 10.94 -17.15 17.69
N LEU A 36 9.63 -17.41 17.83
CA LEU A 36 8.71 -17.44 16.70
C LEU A 36 8.62 -16.10 15.98
N ILE A 37 8.48 -15.02 16.75
CA ILE A 37 8.37 -13.65 16.24
C ILE A 37 9.67 -13.23 15.54
N THR A 38 10.82 -13.59 16.12
CA THR A 38 12.12 -13.31 15.51
C THR A 38 12.31 -14.13 14.23
N THR A 39 11.82 -15.37 14.20
CA THR A 39 11.92 -16.25 13.02
C THR A 39 11.09 -15.73 11.84
N PHE A 40 9.88 -15.22 12.10
CA PHE A 40 8.95 -14.73 11.07
C PHE A 40 8.88 -13.20 11.02
N GLN A 41 9.95 -12.52 11.43
CA GLN A 41 9.96 -11.07 11.58
C GLN A 41 9.67 -10.34 10.25
N ASP A 42 10.07 -10.92 9.13
CA ASP A 42 9.88 -10.44 7.76
C ASP A 42 8.43 -10.53 7.27
N VAL A 43 7.59 -11.33 7.94
CA VAL A 43 6.15 -11.44 7.64
C VAL A 43 5.38 -10.26 8.23
N PHE A 44 5.90 -9.64 9.29
CA PHE A 44 5.25 -8.55 9.98
C PHE A 44 5.69 -7.20 9.43
N VAL A 45 4.73 -6.27 9.34
CA VAL A 45 4.96 -4.88 8.99
C VAL A 45 4.62 -4.05 10.23
N LEU A 46 5.61 -3.36 10.80
CA LEU A 46 5.41 -2.50 11.97
C LEU A 46 5.07 -1.07 11.57
N SER A 47 5.55 -0.64 10.40
CA SER A 47 5.32 0.70 9.89
C SER A 47 4.98 0.70 8.40
N ASP A 48 4.21 1.68 7.95
CA ASP A 48 3.89 1.86 6.53
C ASP A 48 5.14 2.05 5.65
N LYS A 49 6.30 2.36 6.25
CA LYS A 49 7.59 2.50 5.56
C LYS A 49 8.25 1.16 5.24
N GLU A 50 7.89 0.11 5.96
CA GLU A 50 8.39 -1.26 5.75
C GLU A 50 7.61 -2.03 4.68
N LEU A 51 6.58 -1.41 4.09
CA LEU A 51 5.79 -2.03 3.03
C LEU A 51 6.69 -2.43 1.85
N LEU A 52 6.84 -3.74 1.66
CA LEU A 52 7.62 -4.31 0.57
C LEU A 52 6.79 -4.33 -0.72
N GLN A 53 7.44 -4.00 -1.84
CA GLN A 53 6.86 -4.13 -3.17
C GLN A 53 7.21 -5.51 -3.76
N MET A 54 6.21 -6.27 -4.19
CA MET A 54 6.44 -7.48 -4.98
C MET A 54 6.54 -7.16 -6.47
N ASN A 55 7.66 -7.49 -7.10
CA ASN A 55 7.90 -7.32 -8.53
C ASN A 55 7.75 -8.64 -9.32
N LEU A 56 7.13 -9.67 -8.73
CA LEU A 56 7.03 -10.99 -9.36
C LEU A 56 5.98 -11.02 -10.48
N ILE A 57 4.89 -10.27 -10.32
CA ILE A 57 3.77 -10.24 -11.28
C ILE A 57 3.28 -8.81 -11.45
N GLU A 58 3.12 -8.39 -12.69
CA GLU A 58 2.45 -7.14 -13.04
C GLU A 58 0.99 -7.41 -13.40
N HIS A 59 0.08 -6.63 -12.81
CA HIS A 59 -1.35 -6.77 -13.06
C HIS A 59 -1.82 -5.85 -14.20
N GLY A 60 -2.28 -6.47 -15.29
CA GLY A 60 -2.92 -5.76 -16.40
C GLY A 60 -4.40 -5.50 -16.13
N ILE A 61 -4.84 -4.27 -16.40
CA ILE A 61 -6.26 -3.88 -16.32
C ILE A 61 -6.76 -3.70 -17.76
N ASP A 62 -7.79 -4.45 -18.17
CA ASP A 62 -8.44 -4.30 -19.48
C ASP A 62 -9.60 -3.28 -19.39
N PRO A 63 -9.46 -2.06 -19.95
CA PRO A 63 -10.53 -1.07 -20.00
C PRO A 63 -11.58 -1.35 -21.09
N GLY A 64 -11.46 -2.46 -21.82
CA GLY A 64 -12.30 -2.81 -22.98
C GLY A 64 -12.15 -1.79 -24.11
N ASP A 65 -13.26 -1.47 -24.78
CA ASP A 65 -13.31 -0.54 -25.91
C ASP A 65 -13.38 0.94 -25.48
N THR A 66 -13.12 1.22 -24.19
CA THR A 66 -13.34 2.54 -23.61
C THR A 66 -12.19 3.49 -23.89
N LYS A 67 -12.50 4.66 -24.45
CA LYS A 67 -11.53 5.75 -24.61
C LYS A 67 -11.07 6.29 -23.26
N ALA A 68 -9.84 6.82 -23.22
CA ALA A 68 -9.26 7.36 -22.00
C ALA A 68 -10.15 8.43 -21.34
N ILE A 69 -10.39 8.26 -20.04
CA ILE A 69 -11.28 9.13 -19.25
C ILE A 69 -10.43 10.08 -18.41
N LYS A 70 -10.57 11.39 -18.63
CA LYS A 70 -9.87 12.43 -17.89
C LYS A 70 -10.85 13.29 -17.08
N ARG A 71 -10.82 13.15 -15.76
CA ARG A 71 -11.65 13.93 -14.83
C ARG A 71 -10.81 14.98 -14.11
N ARG A 72 -11.34 16.20 -14.04
CA ARG A 72 -10.70 17.31 -13.34
C ARG A 72 -10.78 17.13 -11.82
N THR A 73 -9.74 17.54 -11.12
CA THR A 73 -9.70 17.65 -9.66
C THR A 73 -10.77 18.63 -9.14
N LYS A 74 -11.42 18.27 -8.03
CA LYS A 74 -12.49 19.08 -7.41
C LYS A 74 -11.95 20.40 -6.83
N ALA A 75 -12.75 21.46 -6.89
CA ALA A 75 -12.37 22.78 -6.38
C ALA A 75 -12.13 22.80 -4.85
N GLY A 76 -12.87 21.99 -4.08
CA GLY A 76 -12.71 21.89 -2.62
C GLY A 76 -11.33 21.40 -2.16
N LEU A 77 -10.54 20.81 -3.06
CA LEU A 77 -9.17 20.38 -2.76
C LEU A 77 -8.16 21.54 -2.70
N LYS A 78 -8.57 22.76 -3.07
CA LYS A 78 -7.67 23.93 -3.09
C LYS A 78 -7.16 24.32 -1.70
N GLY A 79 -8.00 24.21 -0.67
CA GLY A 79 -7.62 24.52 0.71
C GLY A 79 -6.64 23.52 1.30
N ALA A 80 -6.82 22.23 0.97
CA ALA A 80 -6.00 21.13 1.47
C ALA A 80 -4.80 20.77 0.57
N ARG A 81 -4.31 21.73 -0.23
CA ARG A 81 -3.15 21.55 -1.12
C ARG A 81 -1.85 21.24 -0.37
N PRO A 82 -1.50 21.89 0.75
CA PRO A 82 -0.23 21.60 1.41
C PRO A 82 -0.21 20.18 2.00
N GLU A 83 -1.30 19.76 2.63
CA GLU A 83 -1.45 18.40 3.18
C GLU A 83 -1.43 17.36 2.07
N LEU A 84 -2.16 17.61 0.97
CA LEU A 84 -2.12 16.74 -0.20
C LEU A 84 -0.70 16.58 -0.75
N LYS A 85 0.07 17.67 -0.83
CA LYS A 85 1.45 17.62 -1.31
C LYS A 85 2.34 16.78 -0.40
N SER A 86 2.18 16.92 0.92
CA SER A 86 2.91 16.09 1.88
C SER A 86 2.58 14.61 1.71
N ILE A 87 1.30 14.25 1.59
CA ILE A 87 0.88 12.86 1.37
C ILE A 87 1.45 12.32 0.05
N LEU A 88 1.36 13.08 -1.04
CA LEU A 88 1.90 12.66 -2.34
C LEU A 88 3.41 12.47 -2.32
N ASN A 89 4.16 13.35 -1.64
CA ASN A 89 5.60 13.22 -1.49
C ASN A 89 5.97 11.95 -0.73
N ASN A 90 5.28 11.65 0.38
CA ASN A 90 5.52 10.44 1.16
C ASN A 90 5.25 9.18 0.32
N LEU A 91 4.17 9.16 -0.47
CA LEU A 91 3.86 8.04 -1.36
C LEU A 91 4.86 7.90 -2.52
N GLU A 92 5.41 9.01 -3.02
CA GLU A 92 6.46 9.01 -4.06
C GLU A 92 7.79 8.50 -3.47
N GLU A 93 8.14 8.91 -2.25
CA GLU A 93 9.33 8.43 -1.52
C GLU A 93 9.26 6.92 -1.23
N GLN A 94 8.08 6.44 -0.84
CA GLN A 94 7.79 5.01 -0.66
C GLN A 94 7.67 4.23 -1.98
N LYS A 95 7.81 4.90 -3.15
CA LYS A 95 7.70 4.32 -4.49
C LYS A 95 6.33 3.66 -4.79
N ILE A 96 5.30 3.99 -4.02
CA ILE A 96 3.92 3.52 -4.24
C ILE A 96 3.32 4.19 -5.48
N ILE A 97 3.67 5.47 -5.71
CA ILE A 97 3.25 6.23 -6.88
C ILE A 97 4.45 6.75 -7.67
N ARG A 98 4.22 7.06 -8.95
CA ARG A 98 5.20 7.71 -9.82
C ARG A 98 4.54 8.79 -10.66
N LYS A 99 5.33 9.79 -11.07
CA LYS A 99 4.89 10.77 -12.07
C LYS A 99 4.65 10.06 -13.41
N SER A 100 3.54 10.39 -14.06
CA SER A 100 3.17 9.84 -15.36
C SER A 100 2.41 10.87 -16.20
N ALA A 101 2.54 10.77 -17.52
CA ALA A 101 1.81 11.57 -18.48
C ALA A 101 0.68 10.73 -19.11
N SER A 102 -0.33 10.39 -18.29
CA SER A 102 -1.44 9.54 -18.74
C SER A 102 -2.58 10.35 -19.36
N ASN A 103 -3.20 9.79 -20.40
CA ASN A 103 -4.47 10.28 -20.94
C ASN A 103 -5.65 9.95 -20.02
N TRP A 104 -5.44 9.08 -19.02
CA TRP A 104 -6.40 8.77 -17.96
C TRP A 104 -6.15 9.64 -16.74
N ALA A 105 -7.21 10.19 -16.17
CA ALA A 105 -7.15 10.86 -14.88
C ALA A 105 -8.43 10.65 -14.08
N SER A 106 -8.29 10.12 -12.87
CA SER A 106 -9.37 10.04 -11.89
C SER A 106 -9.27 11.19 -10.90
N GLN A 107 -10.40 11.54 -10.30
CA GLN A 107 -10.46 12.64 -9.34
C GLN A 107 -9.92 12.18 -7.97
N ILE A 108 -9.14 13.05 -7.34
CA ILE A 108 -8.68 12.89 -5.96
C ILE A 108 -9.75 13.38 -4.98
N VAL A 109 -9.93 12.63 -3.89
CA VAL A 109 -10.82 12.91 -2.77
C VAL A 109 -10.01 12.78 -1.47
N LEU A 110 -10.13 13.75 -0.56
CA LEU A 110 -9.58 13.63 0.78
C LEU A 110 -10.71 13.32 1.75
N ILE A 111 -10.46 12.38 2.66
CA ILE A 111 -11.40 11.96 3.69
C ILE A 111 -10.71 12.12 5.04
N GLN A 112 -11.36 12.81 5.97
CA GLN A 112 -10.88 12.87 7.35
C GLN A 112 -11.17 11.55 8.04
N LYS A 113 -10.13 10.94 8.60
CA LYS A 113 -10.23 9.77 9.47
C LYS A 113 -10.63 10.20 10.88
N LYS A 114 -10.97 9.22 11.72
CA LYS A 114 -11.28 9.43 13.15
C LYS A 114 -10.08 9.96 13.95
N ASP A 115 -8.86 9.66 13.52
CA ASP A 115 -7.60 10.14 14.11
C ASP A 115 -7.24 11.57 13.63
N GLU A 116 -8.20 12.28 13.05
CA GLU A 116 -8.07 13.62 12.46
C GLU A 116 -7.12 13.71 11.25
N THR A 117 -6.47 12.61 10.85
CA THR A 117 -5.60 12.57 9.67
C THR A 117 -6.41 12.52 8.37
N LEU A 118 -5.81 12.99 7.28
CA LEU A 118 -6.43 12.93 5.95
C LEU A 118 -6.00 11.66 5.21
N ARG A 119 -6.97 10.92 4.68
CA ARG A 119 -6.74 9.81 3.75
C ARG A 119 -6.93 10.29 2.31
N LEU A 120 -5.92 10.02 1.49
CA LEU A 120 -5.99 10.20 0.05
C LEU A 120 -6.78 9.06 -0.59
N CYS A 121 -7.85 9.38 -1.30
CA CYS A 121 -8.66 8.44 -2.07
C CYS A 121 -8.78 8.88 -3.53
N VAL A 122 -8.91 7.91 -4.43
CA VAL A 122 -9.12 8.14 -5.86
C VAL A 122 -10.53 7.68 -6.24
N ASP A 123 -11.32 8.55 -6.86
CA ASP A 123 -12.65 8.20 -7.35
C ASP A 123 -12.56 7.43 -8.67
N CYS A 124 -12.36 6.12 -8.56
CA CYS A 124 -12.29 5.18 -9.68
C CYS A 124 -13.66 4.66 -10.14
N ARG A 125 -14.78 5.18 -9.63
CA ARG A 125 -16.13 4.62 -9.97
C ARG A 125 -16.42 4.64 -11.46
N VAL A 126 -15.99 5.69 -12.16
CA VAL A 126 -16.18 5.79 -13.61
C VAL A 126 -15.29 4.79 -14.34
N LEU A 127 -14.04 4.64 -13.92
CA LEU A 127 -13.12 3.65 -14.49
C LEU A 127 -13.66 2.23 -14.31
N ASN A 128 -14.08 1.88 -13.08
CA ASN A 128 -14.56 0.54 -12.74
C ASN A 128 -15.81 0.11 -13.52
N LYS A 129 -16.65 1.05 -14.00
CA LYS A 129 -17.80 0.72 -14.87
C LYS A 129 -17.40 0.23 -16.25
N HIS A 130 -16.21 0.60 -16.69
CA HIS A 130 -15.68 0.34 -18.03
C HIS A 130 -14.62 -0.75 -18.02
N THR A 131 -13.97 -0.96 -16.87
CA THR A 131 -13.03 -2.07 -16.67
C THR A 131 -13.77 -3.40 -16.70
N LYS A 132 -13.27 -4.35 -17.49
CA LYS A 132 -13.79 -5.72 -17.45
C LYS A 132 -13.49 -6.34 -16.09
N HIS A 133 -14.51 -6.84 -15.42
CA HIS A 133 -14.35 -7.54 -14.16
C HIS A 133 -13.55 -8.83 -14.40
N ILE A 134 -12.43 -8.94 -13.70
CA ILE A 134 -11.64 -10.15 -13.69
C ILE A 134 -12.37 -11.12 -12.77
N LEU A 135 -13.02 -12.12 -13.36
CA LEU A 135 -13.54 -13.26 -12.60
C LEU A 135 -12.33 -14.03 -12.10
N THR A 136 -12.06 -14.00 -10.80
CA THR A 136 -10.98 -14.82 -10.24
C THR A 136 -11.51 -15.73 -9.15
N PRO A 137 -11.12 -17.02 -9.20
CA PRO A 137 -10.64 -17.68 -8.02
C PRO A 137 -9.17 -17.31 -7.83
N TYR A 138 -8.29 -17.51 -8.82
CA TYR A 138 -6.85 -17.16 -8.73
C TYR A 138 -6.26 -16.93 -10.14
N LEU A 139 -5.74 -15.73 -10.38
CA LEU A 139 -4.97 -15.25 -11.57
C LEU A 139 -4.93 -16.17 -12.82
N SER A 140 -5.93 -16.08 -13.69
CA SER A 140 -5.86 -16.67 -15.03
C SER A 140 -5.23 -15.67 -16.02
N ARG A 141 -3.94 -15.86 -16.26
CA ARG A 141 -3.17 -15.54 -17.48
C ARG A 141 -3.87 -14.61 -18.48
N THR A 142 -3.46 -13.34 -18.52
CA THR A 142 -3.12 -12.63 -19.77
C THR A 142 -2.18 -11.49 -19.39
N LEU A 143 -0.88 -11.81 -19.34
CA LEU A 143 0.19 -10.82 -19.39
C LEU A 143 0.31 -10.36 -20.84
N SER A 144 -0.13 -9.15 -21.14
CA SER A 144 0.39 -8.41 -22.28
C SER A 144 0.46 -6.93 -21.92
N PHE A 145 1.68 -6.50 -21.65
CA PHE A 145 2.07 -5.11 -21.44
C PHE A 145 2.40 -4.47 -22.80
N ARG A 146 1.91 -3.25 -23.03
CA ARG A 146 2.68 -2.19 -23.70
C ARG A 146 1.95 -0.84 -23.64
N ALA A 147 2.54 0.12 -22.94
CA ALA A 147 2.82 1.47 -23.43
C ALA A 147 3.88 2.11 -22.53
#